data_AF-A0A976JP04-F1
#
_entry.id   AF-A0A976JP04-F1
#
_cell.length_a   1.000
_cell.length_b   1.000
_cell.length_c   1.000
_cell.angle_alpha   90.00
_cell.angle_beta   90.00
_cell.angle_gamma   90.00
#
_symmetry.space_group_name_H-M   'P 1'
#
loop_
_entity.id
_entity.type
_entity.pdbx_description
1 polymer ?
#
loop_
_entity_poly.entity_id
_entity_poly.type
_entity_poly.pdbx_seq_one_letter_code
_entity_poly.pdbx_strand_id
1 'polypeptide(L)'
;MGKRQFQRRHLRAPLFTEFLYEDDGHVLKARINNISEGGVLLEALPHVPEINLMPLMIEVPNYPIFANYGKDKLLTIKRETIESEILRVRAKMVRSFEAQSAVDLIFVPKIGCEFVTPSLEFTEAIKFYVSTFSKNMIYLLNLFESSSTKHQVDVIRHVADFLGYRKDEKISLLRQKVLHDYQSLESI
;
A
#
# COMPACT_ATOMS: atom_id res chain seq x y z
N MET A 1 -11.28 -21.86 25.85
CA MET A 1 -10.49 -20.61 25.82
C MET A 1 -10.72 -19.93 24.47
N GLY A 2 -11.41 -18.78 24.45
CA GLY A 2 -11.67 -18.06 23.20
C GLY A 2 -10.36 -17.55 22.59
N LYS A 3 -10.12 -17.83 21.30
CA LYS A 3 -9.07 -17.16 20.52
C LYS A 3 -9.31 -15.65 20.65
N ARG A 4 -8.40 -14.91 21.29
CA ARG A 4 -8.41 -13.44 21.20
C ARG A 4 -8.27 -13.10 19.72
N GLN A 5 -9.36 -12.66 19.12
CA GLN A 5 -9.37 -12.16 17.76
C GLN A 5 -8.66 -10.81 17.84
N PHE A 6 -7.38 -10.77 17.44
CA PHE A 6 -6.63 -9.52 17.39
C PHE A 6 -7.25 -8.65 16.30
N GLN A 7 -8.13 -7.75 16.72
CA GLN A 7 -8.80 -6.78 15.87
C GLN A 7 -7.80 -5.68 15.49
N ARG A 8 -7.87 -5.18 14.24
CA ARG A 8 -6.92 -4.16 13.77
C ARG A 8 -7.28 -2.83 14.44
N ARG A 9 -6.29 -1.96 14.64
CA ARG A 9 -6.52 -0.59 15.17
C ARG A 9 -6.52 0.49 14.09
N HIS A 10 -5.93 0.21 12.93
CA HIS A 10 -5.71 1.18 11.86
C HIS A 10 -5.97 0.56 10.48
N LEU A 11 -6.48 1.39 9.57
CA LEU A 11 -6.59 1.10 8.13
C LEU A 11 -5.20 0.90 7.51
N ARG A 12 -5.07 -0.04 6.57
CA ARG A 12 -3.83 -0.32 5.83
C ARG A 12 -4.01 -0.03 4.36
N ALA A 13 -3.35 1.02 3.86
CA ALA A 13 -3.32 1.28 2.43
C ALA A 13 -2.18 0.48 1.77
N PRO A 14 -2.43 -0.14 0.62
CA PRO A 14 -1.36 -0.59 -0.27
C PRO A 14 -0.35 0.54 -0.51
N LEU A 15 0.94 0.20 -0.48
CA LEU A 15 2.01 1.12 -0.80
C LEU A 15 3.08 0.32 -1.55
N PHE A 16 3.06 0.40 -2.88
CA PHE A 16 3.95 -0.38 -3.75
C PHE A 16 5.20 0.41 -4.13
N THR A 17 5.87 0.98 -3.13
CA THR A 17 7.14 1.68 -3.28
C THR A 17 8.28 0.83 -2.73
N GLU A 18 9.51 1.20 -3.09
CA GLU A 18 10.71 0.64 -2.48
C GLU A 18 11.01 1.36 -1.17
N PHE A 19 11.70 0.68 -0.27
CA PHE A 19 12.26 1.28 0.93
C PHE A 19 13.74 0.92 1.07
N LEU A 20 14.48 1.79 1.74
CA LEU A 20 15.85 1.51 2.14
C LEU A 20 15.90 1.18 3.62
N TYR A 21 16.78 0.27 3.99
CA TYR A 21 17.08 -0.04 5.37
C TYR A 21 18.57 -0.32 5.57
N GLU A 22 19.02 -0.14 6.81
CA GLU A 22 20.38 -0.47 7.21
C GLU A 22 20.42 -1.85 7.85
N ASP A 23 21.42 -2.64 7.47
CA ASP A 23 21.72 -3.93 8.08
C ASP A 23 23.23 -4.19 8.04
N ASP A 24 23.82 -4.46 9.21
CA ASP A 24 25.27 -4.63 9.41
C ASP A 24 26.14 -3.63 8.63
N GLY A 25 25.79 -2.33 8.74
CA GLY A 25 26.51 -1.23 8.06
C GLY A 25 26.28 -1.12 6.55
N HIS A 26 25.43 -1.95 5.96
CA HIS A 26 25.05 -1.90 4.55
C HIS A 26 23.66 -1.29 4.38
N VAL A 27 23.48 -0.50 3.32
CA VAL A 27 22.16 -0.01 2.92
C VAL A 27 21.57 -0.96 1.89
N LEU A 28 20.46 -1.60 2.25
CA LEU A 28 19.74 -2.55 1.44
C LEU A 28 18.41 -1.97 0.96
N LYS A 29 17.89 -2.52 -0.13
CA LYS A 29 16.63 -2.09 -0.75
C LYS A 29 15.65 -3.26 -0.83
N ALA A 30 14.40 -3.00 -0.49
CA ALA A 30 13.32 -3.97 -0.54
C ALA A 30 11.99 -3.28 -0.88
N ARG A 31 10.87 -4.00 -0.80
CA ARG A 31 9.55 -3.50 -1.22
C ARG A 31 8.57 -3.41 -0.06
N ILE A 32 7.70 -2.41 -0.13
CA ILE A 32 6.54 -2.30 0.74
C ILE A 32 5.36 -2.99 0.05
N ASN A 33 4.56 -3.70 0.85
CA ASN A 33 3.29 -4.26 0.43
C ASN A 33 2.13 -3.35 0.84
N ASN A 34 2.07 -2.95 2.12
CA ASN A 34 1.09 -2.01 2.65
C ASN A 34 1.62 -1.29 3.89
N ILE A 35 1.00 -0.17 4.23
CA ILE A 35 1.35 0.68 5.36
C ILE A 35 0.10 1.15 6.10
N SER A 36 0.22 1.33 7.41
CA SER A 36 -0.75 2.00 8.28
C SER A 36 -0.04 2.87 9.29
N GLU A 37 -0.79 3.65 10.08
CA GLU A 37 -0.23 4.47 11.17
C GLU A 37 0.60 3.66 12.18
N GLY A 38 0.25 2.40 12.39
CA GLY A 38 0.89 1.55 13.39
C GLY A 38 2.06 0.72 12.85
N GLY A 39 2.23 0.61 11.53
CA GLY A 39 3.28 -0.25 11.00
C GLY A 39 3.22 -0.47 9.49
N VAL A 40 4.10 -1.34 9.03
CA VAL A 40 4.34 -1.61 7.60
C VAL A 40 4.50 -3.10 7.36
N LEU A 41 4.00 -3.59 6.24
CA LEU A 41 4.27 -4.93 5.75
C LEU A 41 5.30 -4.85 4.63
N LEU A 42 6.47 -5.44 4.89
CA LEU A 42 7.62 -5.47 4.00
C LEU A 42 7.66 -6.81 3.26
N GLU A 43 8.22 -6.80 2.06
CA GLU A 43 8.49 -7.98 1.26
C GLU A 43 9.79 -7.83 0.47
N ALA A 44 10.33 -8.95 0.01
CA ALA A 44 11.54 -9.02 -0.82
C ALA A 44 12.79 -8.44 -0.14
N LEU A 45 12.96 -8.71 1.16
CA LEU A 45 14.19 -8.36 1.85
C LEU A 45 15.33 -9.27 1.36
N PRO A 46 16.43 -8.71 0.80
CA PRO A 46 17.60 -9.50 0.41
C PRO A 46 18.26 -10.20 1.60
N HIS A 47 18.23 -9.55 2.76
CA HIS A 47 18.70 -10.09 4.03
C HIS A 47 17.78 -9.61 5.16
N VAL A 48 17.39 -10.51 6.06
CA VAL A 48 16.53 -10.16 7.20
C VAL A 48 17.44 -9.84 8.38
N PRO A 49 17.42 -8.61 8.93
CA PRO A 49 18.30 -8.24 10.03
C PRO A 49 18.11 -9.15 11.25
N GLU A 50 19.19 -9.57 11.90
CA GLU A 50 19.09 -10.32 13.16
C GLU A 50 18.49 -9.46 14.29
N ILE A 51 18.81 -8.16 14.27
CA ILE A 51 18.27 -7.19 15.20
C ILE A 51 16.86 -6.80 14.73
N ASN A 52 15.88 -7.07 15.59
CA ASN A 52 14.48 -6.78 15.33
C ASN A 52 14.14 -5.27 15.25
N LEU A 53 15.10 -4.35 15.18
CA LEU A 53 14.88 -2.90 15.10
C LEU A 53 15.67 -2.34 13.92
N MET A 54 14.95 -1.84 12.93
CA MET A 54 15.50 -1.47 11.63
C MET A 54 15.20 0.00 11.33
N PRO A 55 16.22 0.84 11.05
CA PRO A 55 16.02 2.15 10.45
C PRO A 55 15.47 1.98 9.03
N LEU A 56 14.37 2.66 8.72
CA LEU A 56 13.71 2.65 7.41
C LEU A 56 13.72 4.05 6.81
N MET A 57 13.96 4.11 5.49
CA MET A 57 13.63 5.26 4.66
C MET A 57 12.57 4.81 3.65
N ILE A 58 11.39 5.42 3.72
CA ILE A 58 10.21 5.05 2.96
C ILE A 58 9.86 6.18 2.01
N GLU A 59 9.72 5.86 0.73
CA GLU A 59 9.12 6.77 -0.24
C GLU A 59 7.59 6.67 -0.19
N VAL A 60 6.91 7.78 0.08
CA VAL A 60 5.45 7.87 0.10
C VAL A 60 4.98 8.86 -0.97
N PRO A 61 4.21 8.42 -1.98
CA PRO A 61 3.73 9.29 -3.04
C PRO A 61 2.56 10.16 -2.56
N ASN A 62 2.57 11.44 -2.94
CA ASN A 62 1.52 12.40 -2.65
C ASN A 62 0.41 12.32 -3.71
N TYR A 63 -0.41 11.28 -3.62
CA TYR A 63 -1.52 11.12 -4.55
C TYR A 63 -2.51 12.30 -4.46
N PRO A 64 -3.00 12.80 -5.61
CA PRO A 64 -4.13 13.72 -5.59
C PRO A 64 -5.42 12.97 -5.26
N ILE A 65 -6.43 13.68 -4.74
CA ILE A 65 -7.79 13.13 -4.60
C ILE A 65 -8.46 13.14 -5.96
N PHE A 66 -8.65 11.97 -6.58
CA PHE A 66 -9.14 11.84 -7.96
C PHE A 66 -10.55 12.38 -8.17
N ALA A 67 -11.40 12.30 -7.14
CA ALA A 67 -12.75 12.86 -7.17
C ALA A 67 -12.80 14.38 -7.44
N ASN A 68 -11.69 15.09 -7.21
CA ASN A 68 -11.60 16.54 -7.43
C ASN A 68 -11.30 16.90 -8.91
N TYR A 69 -11.10 15.91 -9.78
CA TYR A 69 -10.74 16.12 -11.17
C TYR A 69 -11.81 15.59 -12.12
N GLY A 70 -11.98 16.28 -13.25
CA GLY A 70 -12.74 15.76 -14.38
C GLY A 70 -12.04 14.55 -15.02
N LYS A 71 -12.82 13.67 -15.66
CA LYS A 71 -12.33 12.43 -16.29
C LYS A 71 -11.20 12.67 -17.29
N ASP A 72 -11.32 13.68 -18.15
CA ASP A 72 -10.27 14.03 -19.12
C ASP A 72 -8.98 14.46 -18.42
N LYS A 73 -9.09 15.25 -17.35
CA LYS A 73 -7.92 15.70 -16.58
C LYS A 73 -7.22 14.52 -15.90
N LEU A 74 -7.98 13.57 -15.35
CA LEU A 74 -7.41 12.35 -14.75
C LEU A 74 -6.53 11.59 -15.74
N LEU A 75 -7.00 11.41 -16.99
CA LEU A 75 -6.25 10.70 -18.04
C LEU A 75 -4.93 11.40 -18.42
N THR A 76 -4.78 12.69 -18.12
CA THR A 76 -3.53 13.43 -18.36
C THR A 76 -2.51 13.32 -17.21
N ILE A 77 -2.93 12.91 -16.02
CA ILE A 77 -2.04 12.75 -14.87
C ILE A 77 -1.12 11.56 -15.15
N LYS A 78 0.19 11.76 -15.00
CA LYS A 78 1.20 10.71 -15.13
C LYS A 78 1.74 10.33 -13.76
N ARG A 79 2.06 9.06 -13.56
CA ARG A 79 2.66 8.58 -12.31
C ARG A 79 4.01 9.23 -12.03
N GLU A 80 4.78 9.46 -13.08
CA GLU A 80 6.09 10.12 -13.06
C GLU A 80 6.04 11.56 -12.52
N THR A 81 4.87 12.21 -12.59
CA THR A 81 4.68 13.60 -12.15
C THR A 81 4.16 13.70 -10.71
N ILE A 82 3.93 12.56 -10.04
CA ILE A 82 3.53 12.55 -8.64
C ILE A 82 4.77 12.75 -7.79
N GLU A 83 4.77 13.81 -7.02
CA GLU A 83 5.81 14.06 -6.02
C GLU A 83 5.70 13.03 -4.89
N SER A 84 6.85 12.63 -4.36
CA SER A 84 6.95 11.74 -3.21
C SER A 84 7.67 12.42 -2.06
N GLU A 85 7.30 12.06 -0.85
CA GLU A 85 8.02 12.43 0.36
C GLU A 85 8.90 11.25 0.83
N ILE A 86 10.10 11.55 1.35
CA ILE A 86 10.98 10.55 1.95
C ILE A 86 10.84 10.61 3.46
N LEU A 87 10.18 9.61 4.02
CA LEU A 87 9.93 9.49 5.44
C LEU A 87 10.95 8.57 6.11
N ARG A 88 11.45 8.98 7.29
CA ARG A 88 12.41 8.18 8.08
C ARG A 88 11.77 7.72 9.39
N VAL A 89 11.91 6.44 9.71
CA VAL A 89 11.36 5.85 10.94
C VAL A 89 12.16 4.63 11.36
N ARG A 90 12.14 4.29 12.65
CA ARG A 90 12.61 2.96 13.10
C ARG A 90 11.42 2.03 13.17
N ALA A 91 11.55 0.81 12.67
CA ALA A 91 10.50 -0.19 12.73
C ALA A 91 10.99 -1.45 13.43
N LYS A 92 10.14 -1.99 14.30
CA LYS A 92 10.40 -3.24 15.01
C LYS A 92 9.73 -4.40 14.30
N MET A 93 10.45 -5.47 14.00
CA MET A 93 9.84 -6.69 13.45
C MET A 93 8.96 -7.35 14.51
N VAL A 94 7.69 -7.65 14.15
CA VAL A 94 6.70 -8.25 15.07
C VAL A 94 6.16 -9.59 14.57
N ARG A 95 6.33 -9.90 13.28
CA ARG A 95 5.93 -11.19 12.68
C ARG A 95 6.69 -11.46 11.39
N SER A 96 7.09 -12.71 11.19
CA SER A 96 7.54 -13.23 9.89
C SER A 96 6.46 -14.16 9.34
N PHE A 97 6.21 -14.08 8.02
CA PHE A 97 5.37 -15.02 7.30
C PHE A 97 6.28 -15.85 6.39
N GLU A 98 6.66 -17.03 6.87
CA GLU A 98 7.38 -18.01 6.06
C GLU A 98 6.40 -18.89 5.28
N ALA A 99 6.79 -19.19 4.04
CA ALA A 99 6.14 -20.12 3.14
C ALA A 99 6.10 -21.54 3.76
N GLN A 100 4.90 -22.12 3.95
CA GLN A 100 4.73 -23.39 4.68
C GLN A 100 4.70 -24.65 3.78
N SER A 101 4.87 -24.53 2.46
CA SER A 101 4.84 -25.68 1.55
C SER A 101 5.80 -25.59 0.35
N ALA A 102 6.09 -26.72 -0.30
CA ALA A 102 6.92 -26.78 -1.51
C ALA A 102 6.31 -26.05 -2.73
N VAL A 103 5.01 -25.76 -2.71
CA VAL A 103 4.33 -24.90 -3.69
C VAL A 103 4.56 -23.41 -3.37
N ASP A 104 4.91 -23.11 -2.12
CA ASP A 104 5.13 -21.75 -1.63
C ASP A 104 6.55 -21.21 -1.85
N LEU A 105 7.44 -21.95 -2.52
CA LEU A 105 8.78 -21.48 -2.91
C LEU A 105 8.74 -20.28 -3.88
N ILE A 106 7.56 -19.93 -4.39
CA ILE A 106 7.30 -18.73 -5.19
C ILE A 106 6.96 -17.51 -4.30
N PHE A 107 6.63 -17.70 -3.02
CA PHE A 107 6.28 -16.60 -2.11
C PHE A 107 7.53 -15.92 -1.57
N VAL A 108 7.66 -14.66 -1.95
CA VAL A 108 8.57 -13.71 -1.34
C VAL A 108 8.23 -13.58 0.15
N PRO A 109 9.19 -13.78 1.08
CA PRO A 109 8.93 -13.69 2.51
C PRO A 109 8.38 -12.30 2.86
N LYS A 110 7.36 -12.27 3.73
CA LYS A 110 6.73 -11.03 4.20
C LYS A 110 7.02 -10.81 5.67
N ILE A 111 7.38 -9.58 6.03
CA ILE A 111 7.73 -9.20 7.39
C ILE A 111 6.82 -8.07 7.83
N GLY A 112 6.08 -8.30 8.91
CA GLY A 112 5.29 -7.25 9.54
C GLY A 112 6.12 -6.52 10.58
N CYS A 113 6.18 -5.20 10.46
CA CYS A 113 6.88 -4.32 11.39
C CYS A 113 5.92 -3.32 12.03
N GLU A 114 6.22 -2.93 13.27
CA GLU A 114 5.56 -1.86 14.02
C GLU A 114 6.47 -0.64 14.07
N PHE A 115 5.94 0.57 13.92
CA PHE A 115 6.76 1.78 14.01
C PHE A 115 7.13 2.10 15.47
N VAL A 116 8.41 2.43 15.69
CA VAL A 116 8.96 2.76 17.01
C VAL A 116 9.16 4.26 17.11
N THR A 117 8.38 4.89 18.00
CA THR A 117 8.40 6.34 18.27
C THR A 117 8.44 7.17 16.99
N PRO A 118 7.47 7.00 16.06
CA PRO A 118 7.40 7.84 14.87
C PRO A 118 7.22 9.31 15.26
N SER A 119 7.78 10.22 14.46
CA SER A 119 7.55 11.66 14.64
C SER A 119 6.09 12.01 14.35
N LEU A 120 5.66 13.19 14.81
CA LEU A 120 4.33 13.71 14.48
C LEU A 120 4.17 13.87 12.96
N GLU A 121 5.16 14.48 12.30
CA GLU A 121 5.22 14.66 10.85
C GLU A 121 5.08 13.33 10.09
N PHE A 122 5.85 12.30 10.47
CA PHE A 122 5.73 10.96 9.89
C PHE A 122 4.30 10.42 10.03
N THR A 123 3.74 10.54 11.24
CA THR A 123 2.40 10.02 11.54
C THR A 123 1.33 10.75 10.72
N GLU A 124 1.44 12.07 10.59
CA GLU A 124 0.52 12.89 9.80
C GLU A 124 0.62 12.58 8.30
N ALA A 125 1.83 12.41 7.77
CA ALA A 125 2.05 12.02 6.37
C ALA A 125 1.43 10.65 6.05
N ILE A 126 1.63 9.64 6.91
CA ILE A 126 1.01 8.32 6.74
C ILE A 126 -0.51 8.39 6.86
N LYS A 127 -1.06 9.14 7.83
CA LYS A 127 -2.51 9.36 7.94
C LYS A 127 -3.09 9.98 6.68
N PHE A 128 -2.43 11.01 6.17
CA PHE A 128 -2.85 11.71 4.96
C PHE A 128 -2.84 10.77 3.75
N TYR A 129 -1.77 9.98 3.59
CA TYR A 129 -1.65 8.98 2.54
C TYR A 129 -2.79 7.96 2.61
N VAL A 130 -2.99 7.32 3.78
CA VAL A 130 -4.01 6.28 3.97
C VAL A 130 -5.41 6.86 3.72
N SER A 131 -5.71 8.05 4.23
CA SER A 131 -7.00 8.72 4.00
C SER A 131 -7.24 9.00 2.51
N THR A 132 -6.23 9.50 1.81
CA THR A 132 -6.31 9.82 0.38
C THR A 132 -6.47 8.57 -0.47
N PHE A 133 -5.71 7.51 -0.16
CA PHE A 133 -5.85 6.21 -0.83
C PHE A 133 -7.27 5.67 -0.68
N SER A 134 -7.83 5.69 0.52
CA SER A 134 -9.22 5.22 0.77
C SER A 134 -10.25 6.01 -0.05
N LYS A 135 -10.13 7.35 -0.08
CA LYS A 135 -11.01 8.21 -0.90
C LYS A 135 -10.90 7.87 -2.40
N ASN A 136 -9.69 7.65 -2.89
CA ASN A 136 -9.45 7.31 -4.29
C ASN A 136 -9.98 5.92 -4.66
N MET A 137 -9.91 4.97 -3.74
CA MET A 137 -10.49 3.64 -3.93
C MET A 137 -12.02 3.68 -3.95
N ILE A 138 -12.66 4.45 -3.06
CA ILE A 138 -14.11 4.68 -3.09
C ILE A 138 -14.52 5.34 -4.41
N TYR A 139 -13.75 6.33 -4.88
CA TYR A 139 -13.99 6.95 -6.19
C TYR A 139 -13.92 5.92 -7.33
N LEU A 140 -12.92 5.03 -7.32
CA LEU A 140 -12.81 3.94 -8.30
C LEU A 140 -14.01 2.98 -8.23
N LEU A 141 -14.48 2.61 -7.03
CA LEU A 141 -15.69 1.80 -6.86
C LEU A 141 -16.92 2.47 -7.49
N ASN A 142 -17.11 3.78 -7.25
CA ASN A 142 -18.20 4.53 -7.86
C ASN A 142 -18.12 4.57 -9.39
N LEU A 143 -16.91 4.63 -9.96
CA LEU A 143 -16.71 4.55 -11.41
C LEU A 143 -17.15 3.20 -11.99
N PHE A 144 -17.08 2.11 -11.23
CA PHE A 144 -17.59 0.81 -11.69
C PHE A 144 -19.11 0.75 -11.76
N GLU A 145 -19.83 1.53 -10.95
CA GLU A 145 -21.30 1.51 -10.89
C GLU A 145 -21.97 2.40 -11.95
N SER A 146 -21.24 3.37 -12.53
CA SER A 146 -21.78 4.21 -13.61
C SER A 146 -21.87 3.48 -14.96
N SER A 147 -22.74 3.94 -15.87
CA SER A 147 -22.96 3.31 -17.18
C SER A 147 -21.68 3.16 -18.01
N SER A 148 -21.37 1.94 -18.45
CA SER A 148 -20.11 1.58 -19.10
C SER A 148 -19.94 2.16 -20.51
N THR A 149 -19.35 3.35 -20.60
CA THR A 149 -18.81 3.91 -21.85
C THR A 149 -17.33 3.56 -22.04
N LYS A 150 -16.83 3.55 -23.27
CA LYS A 150 -15.39 3.33 -23.56
C LYS A 150 -14.51 4.30 -22.76
N HIS A 151 -14.85 5.59 -22.79
CA HIS A 151 -14.14 6.63 -22.05
C HIS A 151 -14.09 6.34 -20.54
N GLN A 152 -15.18 5.85 -19.95
CA GLN A 152 -15.19 5.48 -18.54
C GLN A 152 -14.32 4.26 -18.24
N VAL A 153 -14.28 3.27 -19.12
CA VAL A 153 -13.38 2.12 -18.99
C VAL A 153 -11.92 2.58 -18.99
N ASP A 154 -11.56 3.53 -19.84
CA ASP A 154 -10.21 4.09 -19.89
C ASP A 154 -9.87 4.79 -18.56
N VAL A 155 -10.79 5.58 -18.00
CA VAL A 155 -10.61 6.24 -16.69
C VAL A 155 -10.47 5.21 -15.56
N ILE A 156 -11.31 4.17 -15.55
CA ILE A 156 -11.23 3.07 -14.56
C ILE A 156 -9.84 2.44 -14.60
N ARG A 157 -9.37 2.06 -15.79
CA ARG A 157 -8.05 1.42 -15.96
C ARG A 157 -6.92 2.33 -15.51
N HIS A 158 -7.02 3.62 -15.85
CA HIS A 158 -6.03 4.62 -15.45
C HIS A 158 -5.96 4.78 -13.94
N VAL A 159 -7.10 5.06 -13.28
CA VAL A 159 -7.18 5.21 -11.82
C VAL A 159 -6.74 3.94 -11.10
N ALA A 160 -7.12 2.76 -11.61
CA ALA A 160 -6.68 1.49 -11.05
C ALA A 160 -5.16 1.29 -11.13
N ASP A 161 -4.52 1.69 -12.22
CA ASP A 161 -3.05 1.66 -12.38
C ASP A 161 -2.35 2.51 -11.30
N PHE A 162 -2.89 3.70 -11.01
CA PHE A 162 -2.38 4.57 -9.93
C PHE A 162 -2.48 3.93 -8.55
N LEU A 163 -3.55 3.17 -8.30
CA LEU A 163 -3.73 2.46 -7.04
C LEU A 163 -2.97 1.12 -6.99
N GLY A 164 -2.16 0.82 -8.02
CA GLY A 164 -1.30 -0.36 -8.08
C GLY A 164 -1.99 -1.63 -8.59
N TYR A 165 -3.20 -1.52 -9.13
CA TYR A 165 -3.87 -2.64 -9.79
C TYR A 165 -3.44 -2.75 -11.24
N ARG A 166 -3.55 -3.96 -11.79
CA ARG A 166 -3.19 -4.24 -13.18
C ARG A 166 -4.25 -3.69 -14.14
N LYS A 167 -3.89 -2.62 -14.85
CA LYS A 167 -4.78 -1.93 -15.80
C LYS A 167 -5.23 -2.77 -16.99
N ASP A 168 -4.59 -3.90 -17.28
CA ASP A 168 -4.90 -4.81 -18.39
C ASP A 168 -5.92 -5.90 -18.01
N GLU A 169 -6.29 -6.02 -16.74
CA GLU A 169 -7.24 -7.04 -16.28
C GLU A 169 -8.66 -6.84 -16.83
N LYS A 170 -9.46 -7.92 -16.79
CA LYS A 170 -10.89 -7.84 -17.08
C LYS A 170 -11.55 -6.91 -16.05
N ILE A 171 -12.40 -5.99 -16.51
CA ILE A 171 -13.07 -4.98 -15.66
C ILE A 171 -13.84 -5.61 -14.49
N SER A 172 -14.50 -6.75 -14.72
CA SER A 172 -15.20 -7.49 -13.66
C SER A 172 -14.26 -8.04 -12.59
N LEU A 173 -13.10 -8.58 -12.99
CA LEU A 173 -12.09 -9.07 -12.07
C LEU A 173 -11.46 -7.93 -11.27
N LEU A 174 -11.16 -6.82 -11.96
CA LEU A 174 -10.62 -5.62 -11.34
C LEU A 174 -11.57 -5.07 -10.28
N ARG A 175 -12.87 -4.94 -10.60
CA ARG A 175 -13.91 -4.54 -9.63
C ARG A 175 -13.94 -5.45 -8.41
N GLN A 176 -13.87 -6.76 -8.62
CA GLN A 176 -13.90 -7.73 -7.52
C GLN A 176 -12.69 -7.59 -6.59
N LYS A 177 -11.48 -7.38 -7.14
CA LYS A 177 -10.27 -7.14 -6.35
C LYS A 177 -10.35 -5.85 -5.53
N VAL A 178 -10.74 -4.74 -6.18
CA VAL A 178 -10.90 -3.45 -5.51
C VAL A 178 -11.94 -3.53 -4.40
N LEU A 179 -13.06 -4.23 -4.64
CA LEU A 179 -14.11 -4.42 -3.63
C LEU A 179 -13.61 -5.27 -2.45
N HIS A 180 -12.88 -6.34 -2.71
CA HIS A 180 -12.28 -7.18 -1.67
C HIS A 180 -11.29 -6.38 -0.80
N ASP A 181 -10.46 -5.56 -1.43
CA ASP A 181 -9.47 -4.74 -0.72
C ASP A 181 -10.14 -3.62 0.09
N TYR A 182 -11.22 -3.03 -0.44
CA TYR A 182 -12.06 -2.10 0.30
C TYR A 182 -12.72 -2.74 1.52
N GLN A 183 -13.28 -3.95 1.38
CA GLN A 183 -13.86 -4.67 2.51
C GLN A 183 -12.80 -5.03 3.57
N SER A 184 -11.59 -5.38 3.12
CA SER A 184 -10.45 -5.67 4.01
C SER A 184 -9.92 -4.43 4.75
N LEU A 185 -10.17 -3.24 4.18
CA LEU A 185 -9.92 -1.95 4.80
C LEU A 185 -11.00 -1.65 5.86
N GLU A 186 -12.28 -1.77 5.51
CA GLU A 186 -13.41 -1.49 6.42
C GLU A 186 -13.52 -2.47 7.60
N SER A 187 -12.96 -3.69 7.47
CA SER A 187 -12.87 -4.65 8.58
C SER A 187 -11.79 -4.23 9.59
N ILE A 188 -12.04 -3.15 10.33
CA ILE A 188 -11.28 -2.80 11.54
C ILE A 188 -11.70 -3.73 12.65
#